data_AF-A0A496ZU40-F1
#
_entry.id   AF-A0A496ZU40-F1
#
_cell.length_a   1.000
_cell.length_b   1.000
_cell.length_c   1.000
_cell.angle_alpha   90.00
_cell.angle_beta   90.00
_cell.angle_gamma   90.00
#
_symmetry.space_group_name_H-M   'P 1'
#
loop_
_entity.id
_entity.type
_entity.pdbx_description
1 polymer ?
#
loop_
_entity_poly.entity_id
_entity_poly.type
_entity_poly.pdbx_seq_one_letter_code
_entity_poly.pdbx_strand_id
1 'polypeptide(L)'
;MAKAKEEKKNKEVTNIVEERKATIWQMVVGVIILLVSILFLIAVMGDTTQLIFDYKILHETGLSFFRIIKLDFPPVSNPIGPFGVFFGYWLILIFGKFFSVSLLLGTAMLAFLSVFFRQEKHPFQKTILFLIFAFFLNLDLFVINPNSQNYAGVVPWMIFQFFQRIFHDVGTIIICSVVVVTCLLFIFEVQNVI
;
A
#
# COMPACT_ATOMS: atom_id res chain seq x y z
N MET A 1 -43.72 32.26 -10.16
CA MET A 1 -42.30 32.64 -9.90
C MET A 1 -41.82 32.23 -8.51
N ALA A 2 -42.61 32.35 -7.43
CA ALA A 2 -42.20 31.94 -6.08
C ALA A 2 -41.86 30.43 -5.96
N LYS A 3 -42.73 29.53 -6.46
CA LYS A 3 -42.50 28.07 -6.42
C LYS A 3 -41.21 27.60 -7.09
N ALA A 4 -40.86 28.18 -8.25
CA ALA A 4 -39.63 27.83 -8.97
C ALA A 4 -38.35 28.32 -8.25
N LYS A 5 -38.46 29.39 -7.44
CA LYS A 5 -37.35 29.89 -6.60
C LYS A 5 -37.16 29.00 -5.36
N GLU A 6 -38.26 28.48 -4.83
CA GLU A 6 -38.30 27.57 -3.67
C GLU A 6 -37.76 26.17 -4.02
N GLU A 7 -38.11 25.63 -5.18
CA GLU A 7 -37.54 24.36 -5.70
C GLU A 7 -36.03 24.46 -5.96
N LYS A 8 -35.54 25.59 -6.51
CA LYS A 8 -34.09 25.80 -6.71
C LYS A 8 -33.34 25.84 -5.38
N LYS A 9 -33.88 26.54 -4.38
CA LYS A 9 -33.29 26.63 -3.05
C LYS A 9 -33.26 25.26 -2.35
N ASN A 10 -34.34 24.47 -2.46
CA ASN A 10 -34.36 23.10 -1.91
C ASN A 10 -33.34 22.18 -2.59
N LYS A 11 -33.19 22.27 -3.93
CA LYS A 11 -32.15 21.52 -4.66
C LYS A 11 -30.74 21.92 -4.24
N GLU A 12 -30.45 23.21 -4.08
CA GLU A 12 -29.15 23.68 -3.56
C GLU A 12 -28.85 23.17 -2.16
N VAL A 13 -29.83 23.24 -1.24
CA VAL A 13 -29.66 22.72 0.14
C VAL A 13 -29.43 21.21 0.13
N THR A 14 -30.11 20.46 -0.75
CA THR A 14 -29.94 19.01 -0.86
C THR A 14 -28.56 18.65 -1.40
N ASN A 15 -28.07 19.35 -2.43
CA ASN A 15 -26.72 19.18 -2.97
C ASN A 15 -25.64 19.47 -1.91
N ILE A 16 -25.78 20.55 -1.12
CA ILE A 16 -24.84 20.90 -0.05
C ILE A 16 -24.79 19.80 1.03
N VAL A 17 -25.95 19.23 1.38
CA VAL A 17 -26.03 18.14 2.37
C VAL A 17 -25.38 16.87 1.83
N GLU A 18 -25.60 16.52 0.56
CA GLU A 18 -24.98 15.36 -0.09
C GLU A 18 -23.45 15.51 -0.23
N GLU A 19 -22.96 16.68 -0.66
CA GLU A 19 -21.54 17.00 -0.72
C GLU A 19 -20.88 16.88 0.66
N ARG A 20 -21.53 17.41 1.70
CA ARG A 20 -21.02 17.31 3.08
C ARG A 20 -20.99 15.87 3.57
N LYS A 21 -21.99 15.05 3.22
CA LYS A 21 -22.03 13.61 3.55
C LYS A 21 -20.92 12.84 2.84
N ALA A 22 -20.73 13.06 1.55
CA ALA A 22 -19.65 12.46 0.77
C ALA A 22 -18.27 12.84 1.34
N THR A 23 -18.12 14.09 1.74
CA THR A 23 -16.92 14.63 2.37
C THR A 23 -16.59 13.96 3.70
N ILE A 24 -17.60 13.73 4.55
CA ILE A 24 -17.43 13.03 5.84
C ILE A 24 -17.09 11.56 5.61
N TRP A 25 -17.77 10.92 4.66
CA TRP A 25 -17.50 9.51 4.32
C TRP A 25 -16.07 9.30 3.83
N GLN A 26 -15.58 10.17 2.95
CA GLN A 26 -14.18 10.16 2.49
C GLN A 26 -13.20 10.31 3.65
N MET A 27 -13.49 11.19 4.62
CA MET A 27 -12.68 11.34 5.83
C MET A 27 -12.65 10.05 6.66
N VAL A 28 -13.81 9.45 6.92
CA VAL A 28 -13.90 8.21 7.72
C VAL A 28 -13.13 7.07 7.04
N VAL A 29 -13.35 6.87 5.74
CA VAL A 29 -12.64 5.85 4.96
C VAL A 29 -11.13 6.13 4.95
N GLY A 30 -10.73 7.38 4.76
CA GLY A 30 -9.32 7.79 4.79
C GLY A 30 -8.66 7.51 6.14
N VAL A 31 -9.32 7.83 7.26
CA VAL A 31 -8.81 7.54 8.60
C VAL A 31 -8.66 6.04 8.83
N ILE A 32 -9.65 5.23 8.41
CA ILE A 32 -9.57 3.77 8.53
C ILE A 32 -8.40 3.22 7.71
N ILE A 33 -8.23 3.65 6.46
CA ILE A 33 -7.11 3.21 5.60
C ILE A 33 -5.77 3.64 6.21
N LEU A 34 -5.67 4.85 6.75
CA LEU A 34 -4.45 5.34 7.40
C LEU A 34 -4.10 4.46 8.61
N LEU A 35 -5.07 4.20 9.49
CA LEU A 35 -4.89 3.36 10.67
C LEU A 35 -4.46 1.94 10.30
N VAL A 36 -5.17 1.29 9.36
CA VAL A 36 -4.84 -0.06 8.89
C VAL A 36 -3.46 -0.10 8.25
N SER A 37 -3.11 0.92 7.44
CA SER A 37 -1.79 1.00 6.81
C SER A 37 -0.68 1.11 7.85
N ILE A 38 -0.85 1.95 8.89
CA ILE A 38 0.13 2.10 9.97
C ILE A 38 0.26 0.81 10.79
N LEU A 39 -0.86 0.18 11.15
CA LEU A 39 -0.84 -1.08 11.89
C LEU A 39 -0.07 -2.14 11.11
N PHE A 40 -0.40 -2.35 9.84
CA PHE A 40 0.32 -3.33 9.03
C PHE A 40 1.76 -2.95 8.74
N LEU A 41 2.09 -1.65 8.67
CA LEU A 41 3.48 -1.20 8.58
C LEU A 41 4.27 -1.69 9.78
N ILE A 42 3.75 -1.48 10.99
CA ILE A 42 4.35 -1.98 12.22
C ILE A 42 4.45 -3.51 12.20
N ALA A 43 3.43 -4.20 11.71
CA ALA A 43 3.43 -5.67 11.61
C ALA A 43 4.56 -6.21 10.72
N VAL A 44 4.90 -5.53 9.62
CA VAL A 44 5.91 -5.99 8.64
C VAL A 44 7.31 -5.41 8.86
N MET A 45 7.46 -4.38 9.70
CA MET A 45 8.76 -3.77 9.99
C MET A 45 9.69 -4.69 10.81
N GLY A 46 9.11 -5.58 11.63
CA GLY A 46 9.84 -6.56 12.43
C GLY A 46 10.71 -7.52 11.61
N ASP A 47 11.46 -8.38 12.30
CA ASP A 47 12.32 -9.37 11.64
C ASP A 47 11.50 -10.35 10.79
N THR A 48 11.94 -10.58 9.54
CA THR A 48 11.23 -11.43 8.59
C THR A 48 11.18 -12.89 9.05
N THR A 49 12.27 -13.39 9.65
CA THR A 49 12.35 -14.76 10.17
C THR A 49 11.37 -14.94 11.32
N GLN A 50 11.29 -13.96 12.21
CA GLN A 50 10.34 -13.98 13.32
C GLN A 50 8.89 -13.97 12.81
N LEU A 51 8.57 -13.18 11.78
CA LEU A 51 7.23 -13.15 11.20
C LEU A 51 6.84 -14.50 10.58
N ILE A 52 7.78 -15.16 9.89
CA ILE A 52 7.58 -16.50 9.32
C ILE A 52 7.35 -17.53 10.43
N PHE A 53 8.13 -17.44 11.52
CA PHE A 53 7.97 -18.30 12.68
C PHE A 53 6.61 -18.12 13.37
N ASP A 54 6.22 -16.88 13.63
CA ASP A 54 4.90 -16.55 14.20
C ASP A 54 3.77 -17.05 13.30
N TYR A 55 3.93 -16.95 11.98
CA TYR A 55 2.94 -17.49 11.02
C TYR A 55 2.86 -19.01 11.08
N LYS A 56 4.00 -19.69 11.24
CA LYS A 56 4.04 -21.15 11.41
C LYS A 56 3.29 -21.58 12.66
N ILE A 57 3.48 -20.90 13.79
CA ILE A 57 2.70 -21.12 15.02
C ILE A 57 1.19 -20.99 14.73
N LEU A 58 0.80 -19.91 14.06
CA LEU A 58 -0.60 -19.64 13.74
C LEU A 58 -1.21 -20.73 12.85
N HIS A 59 -0.44 -21.20 11.88
CA HIS A 59 -0.85 -22.25 10.94
C HIS A 59 -0.96 -23.62 11.61
N GLU A 60 0.03 -24.02 12.40
CA GLU A 60 0.09 -25.32 13.09
C GLU A 60 -0.97 -25.45 14.20
N THR A 61 -1.42 -24.33 14.76
CA THR A 61 -2.50 -24.32 15.78
C THR A 61 -3.85 -24.77 15.22
N GLY A 62 -4.02 -24.84 13.89
CA GLY A 62 -5.24 -25.35 13.27
C GLY A 62 -6.47 -24.56 13.69
N LEU A 63 -6.42 -23.22 13.56
CA LEU A 63 -7.47 -22.32 14.03
C LEU A 63 -8.84 -22.71 13.47
N SER A 64 -9.74 -23.13 14.35
CA SER A 64 -11.14 -23.33 14.00
C SER A 64 -11.89 -21.99 14.01
N PHE A 65 -12.96 -21.89 13.23
CA PHE A 65 -13.81 -20.69 13.17
C PHE A 65 -14.29 -20.22 14.56
N PHE A 66 -14.59 -21.15 15.46
CA PHE A 66 -14.98 -20.85 16.83
C PHE A 66 -13.87 -20.19 17.66
N ARG A 67 -12.60 -20.58 17.46
CA ARG A 67 -11.47 -19.94 18.15
C ARG A 67 -11.23 -18.52 17.66
N ILE A 68 -11.40 -18.29 16.35
CA ILE A 68 -11.30 -16.95 15.74
C ILE A 68 -12.34 -16.01 16.35
N ILE A 69 -13.61 -16.45 16.48
CA ILE A 69 -14.67 -15.63 17.09
C ILE A 69 -14.40 -15.36 18.57
N LYS A 70 -13.86 -16.34 19.31
CA LYS A 70 -13.50 -16.18 20.72
C LYS A 70 -12.22 -15.39 20.95
N LEU A 71 -11.53 -14.98 19.89
CA LEU A 71 -10.20 -14.35 19.95
C LEU A 71 -9.18 -15.20 20.72
N ASP A 72 -9.35 -16.53 20.72
CA ASP A 72 -8.46 -17.49 21.35
C ASP A 72 -7.33 -17.85 20.37
N PHE A 73 -6.32 -16.99 20.34
CA PHE A 73 -5.16 -17.15 19.46
C PHE A 73 -3.91 -17.53 20.25
N PRO A 74 -2.99 -18.29 19.64
CA PRO A 74 -1.69 -18.54 20.24
C PRO A 74 -0.93 -17.22 20.44
N PRO A 75 -0.07 -17.14 21.48
CA PRO A 75 0.79 -15.98 21.65
C PRO A 75 1.76 -15.88 20.48
N VAL A 76 1.87 -14.68 19.90
CA VAL A 76 2.82 -14.34 18.83
C VAL A 76 3.66 -13.15 19.26
N SER A 77 4.86 -13.02 18.72
CA SER A 77 5.76 -11.90 19.04
C SER A 77 5.39 -10.60 18.33
N ASN A 78 4.67 -10.71 17.21
CA ASN A 78 4.26 -9.56 16.41
C ASN A 78 3.45 -8.56 17.26
N PRO A 79 3.81 -7.26 17.26
CA PRO A 79 3.16 -6.25 18.10
C PRO A 79 1.68 -6.00 17.75
N ILE A 80 1.25 -6.35 16.54
CA ILE A 80 -0.15 -6.23 16.10
C ILE A 80 -0.94 -7.51 16.38
N GLY A 81 -0.25 -8.57 16.83
CA GLY A 81 -0.84 -9.85 17.15
C GLY A 81 -1.13 -10.72 15.92
N PRO A 82 -2.01 -11.72 16.07
CA PRO A 82 -2.26 -12.77 15.06
C PRO A 82 -2.71 -12.25 13.69
N PHE A 83 -3.51 -11.18 13.66
CA PHE A 83 -3.93 -10.55 12.40
C PHE A 83 -2.76 -9.88 11.68
N GLY A 84 -1.89 -9.21 12.43
CA GLY A 84 -0.65 -8.64 11.88
C GLY A 84 0.28 -9.71 11.31
N VAL A 85 0.39 -10.85 11.99
CA VAL A 85 1.14 -12.02 11.49
C VAL A 85 0.54 -12.53 10.19
N PHE A 86 -0.78 -12.77 10.15
CA PHE A 86 -1.44 -13.32 8.97
C PHE A 86 -1.30 -12.40 7.75
N PHE A 87 -1.73 -11.15 7.88
CA PHE A 87 -1.69 -10.20 6.76
C PHE A 87 -0.26 -9.80 6.42
N GLY A 88 0.60 -9.60 7.41
CA GLY A 88 2.00 -9.25 7.21
C GLY A 88 2.77 -10.34 6.47
N TYR A 89 2.59 -11.61 6.86
CA TYR A 89 3.21 -12.74 6.17
C TYR A 89 2.80 -12.81 4.70
N TRP A 90 1.50 -12.73 4.40
CA TRP A 90 1.02 -12.78 3.02
C TRP A 90 1.48 -11.58 2.19
N LEU A 91 1.51 -10.39 2.80
CA LEU A 91 2.00 -9.19 2.14
C LEU A 91 3.48 -9.35 1.74
N ILE A 92 4.34 -9.77 2.68
CA ILE A 92 5.76 -10.02 2.42
C ILE A 92 5.97 -11.18 1.44
N LEU A 93 5.17 -12.25 1.52
CA LEU A 93 5.30 -13.37 0.59
C LEU A 93 4.97 -12.97 -0.84
N ILE A 94 3.90 -12.19 -1.04
CA ILE A 94 3.46 -11.76 -2.38
C ILE A 94 4.38 -10.67 -2.93
N PHE A 95 4.68 -9.65 -2.13
CA PHE A 95 5.32 -8.43 -2.60
C PHE A 95 6.79 -8.28 -2.17
N GLY A 96 7.28 -9.10 -1.25
CA GLY A 96 8.60 -8.93 -0.65
C GLY A 96 8.56 -7.83 0.42
N LYS A 97 9.49 -7.85 1.37
CA LYS A 97 9.47 -6.92 2.50
C LYS A 97 9.61 -5.47 2.05
N PHE A 98 10.56 -5.20 1.14
CA PHE A 98 10.80 -3.84 0.64
C PHE A 98 9.54 -3.23 0.00
N PHE A 99 8.97 -3.89 -1.01
CA PHE A 99 7.82 -3.34 -1.71
C PHE A 99 6.54 -3.35 -0.85
N SER A 100 6.38 -4.30 0.07
CA SER A 100 5.28 -4.28 1.05
C SER A 100 5.30 -3.03 1.92
N VAL A 101 6.48 -2.66 2.42
CA VAL A 101 6.68 -1.44 3.23
C VAL A 101 6.40 -0.20 2.38
N SER A 102 6.92 -0.14 1.15
CA SER A 102 6.64 0.97 0.23
C SER A 102 5.15 1.08 -0.09
N LEU A 103 4.45 -0.04 -0.30
CA LEU A 103 3.02 -0.07 -0.54
C LEU A 103 2.24 0.55 0.62
N LEU A 104 2.50 0.07 1.85
CA LEU A 104 1.86 0.56 3.06
C LEU A 104 2.19 2.03 3.35
N LEU A 105 3.41 2.46 3.08
CA LEU A 105 3.81 3.86 3.22
C LEU A 105 3.09 4.75 2.19
N GLY A 106 3.01 4.31 0.94
CA GLY A 106 2.32 5.02 -0.12
C GLY A 106 0.82 5.16 0.16
N THR A 107 0.16 4.09 0.62
CA THR A 107 -1.26 4.12 1.00
C THR A 107 -1.49 4.97 2.25
N ALA A 108 -0.60 4.90 3.25
CA ALA A 108 -0.66 5.76 4.42
C ALA A 108 -0.54 7.24 4.03
N MET A 109 0.43 7.60 3.18
CA MET A 109 0.58 8.99 2.71
C MET A 109 -0.65 9.46 1.91
N LEU A 110 -1.17 8.63 1.01
CA LEU A 110 -2.38 8.98 0.24
C LEU A 110 -3.57 9.22 1.16
N ALA A 111 -3.79 8.32 2.11
CA ALA A 111 -4.87 8.42 3.09
C ALA A 111 -4.70 9.67 3.97
N PHE A 112 -3.49 9.93 4.45
CA PHE A 112 -3.15 11.12 5.21
C PHE A 112 -3.46 12.40 4.42
N LEU A 113 -3.02 12.51 3.16
CA LEU A 113 -3.29 13.67 2.32
C LEU A 113 -4.80 13.83 2.05
N SER A 114 -5.52 12.72 1.82
CA SER A 114 -6.97 12.77 1.56
C SER A 114 -7.80 13.27 2.76
N VAL A 115 -7.31 13.04 3.99
CA VAL A 115 -7.98 13.45 5.23
C VAL A 115 -7.57 14.85 5.65
N PHE A 116 -6.26 15.15 5.65
CA PHE A 116 -5.70 16.36 6.26
C PHE A 116 -5.33 17.46 5.25
N PHE A 117 -4.96 17.10 4.01
CA PHE A 117 -4.42 18.02 3.01
C PHE A 117 -5.15 17.92 1.66
N ARG A 118 -6.46 18.19 1.68
CA ARG A 118 -7.34 18.11 0.50
C ARG A 118 -7.01 19.09 -0.63
N GLN A 119 -6.15 20.06 -0.38
CA GLN A 119 -5.75 21.07 -1.36
C GLN A 119 -4.54 20.62 -2.21
N GLU A 120 -3.92 19.48 -1.88
CA GLU A 120 -2.83 18.94 -2.69
C GLU A 120 -3.30 18.59 -4.10
N LYS A 121 -2.51 19.01 -5.09
CA LYS A 121 -2.79 18.71 -6.49
C LYS A 121 -2.26 17.31 -6.80
N HIS A 122 -3.18 16.43 -7.22
CA HIS A 122 -2.90 15.08 -7.69
C HIS A 122 -2.18 14.13 -6.70
N PRO A 123 -2.64 14.00 -5.43
CA PRO A 123 -2.01 13.09 -4.46
C PRO A 123 -2.02 11.63 -4.93
N PHE A 124 -3.09 11.21 -5.61
CA PHE A 124 -3.20 9.86 -6.16
C PHE A 124 -2.13 9.56 -7.23
N GLN A 125 -1.86 10.50 -8.14
CA GLN A 125 -0.84 10.32 -9.18
C GLN A 125 0.55 10.22 -8.56
N LYS A 126 0.88 11.08 -7.59
CA LYS A 126 2.16 11.02 -6.86
C LYS A 126 2.33 9.70 -6.12
N THR A 127 1.28 9.19 -5.47
CA THR A 127 1.32 7.88 -4.82
C THR A 127 1.54 6.76 -5.83
N ILE A 128 0.83 6.74 -6.96
CA ILE A 128 1.05 5.72 -7.99
C ILE A 128 2.48 5.78 -8.52
N LEU A 129 2.99 6.97 -8.84
CA LEU A 129 4.37 7.15 -9.29
C LEU A 129 5.37 6.65 -8.26
N PHE A 130 5.14 6.92 -6.97
CA PHE A 130 5.95 6.38 -5.88
C PHE A 130 5.91 4.85 -5.81
N LEU A 131 4.75 4.23 -6.00
CA LEU A 131 4.63 2.77 -6.02
C LEU A 131 5.32 2.15 -7.23
N ILE A 132 5.20 2.76 -8.42
CA ILE A 132 5.94 2.33 -9.61
C ILE A 132 7.44 2.46 -9.37
N PHE A 133 7.89 3.62 -8.87
CA PHE A 133 9.28 3.85 -8.47
C PHE A 133 9.79 2.76 -7.52
N ALA A 134 9.06 2.50 -6.43
CA ALA A 134 9.47 1.50 -5.44
C ALA A 134 9.48 0.08 -6.02
N PHE A 135 8.54 -0.25 -6.90
CA PHE A 135 8.49 -1.54 -7.56
C PHE A 135 9.71 -1.76 -8.47
N PHE A 136 10.02 -0.82 -9.36
CA PHE A 136 11.16 -0.94 -10.28
C PHE A 136 12.50 -0.85 -9.54
N LEU A 137 12.59 -0.03 -8.49
CA LEU A 137 13.76 -0.02 -7.62
C LEU A 137 13.97 -1.37 -6.94
N ASN A 138 12.89 -2.08 -6.56
CA ASN A 138 12.99 -3.44 -6.03
C ASN A 138 13.57 -4.42 -7.07
N LEU A 139 13.24 -4.24 -8.36
CA LEU A 139 13.81 -5.05 -9.44
C LEU A 139 15.30 -4.79 -9.65
N ASP A 140 15.73 -3.52 -9.61
CA ASP A 140 17.16 -3.16 -9.69
C ASP A 140 17.95 -3.80 -8.53
N LEU A 141 17.39 -3.75 -7.32
CA LEU A 141 17.99 -4.36 -6.13
C LEU A 141 18.12 -5.89 -6.24
N PHE A 142 17.21 -6.56 -6.94
CA PHE A 142 17.37 -7.99 -7.22
C PHE A 142 18.55 -8.30 -8.13
N VAL A 143 18.79 -7.47 -9.14
CA VAL A 143 19.92 -7.73 -10.05
C VAL A 143 21.24 -7.59 -9.29
N ILE A 144 21.32 -6.60 -8.39
CA ILE A 144 22.50 -6.35 -7.56
C ILE A 144 22.68 -7.44 -6.50
N ASN A 145 21.59 -7.89 -5.87
CA ASN A 145 21.62 -8.89 -4.81
C ASN A 145 20.46 -9.90 -4.91
N PRO A 146 20.59 -10.93 -5.77
CA PRO A 146 19.51 -11.88 -6.05
C PRO A 146 19.20 -12.81 -4.86
N ASN A 147 20.12 -12.93 -3.89
CA ASN A 147 19.97 -13.83 -2.74
C ASN A 147 19.33 -13.15 -1.52
N SER A 148 19.02 -11.86 -1.60
CA SER A 148 18.44 -11.13 -0.47
C SER A 148 16.96 -11.48 -0.27
N GLN A 149 16.66 -12.13 0.86
CA GLN A 149 15.29 -12.46 1.26
C GLN A 149 14.40 -11.23 1.49
N ASN A 150 14.99 -10.04 1.68
CA ASN A 150 14.23 -8.81 1.92
C ASN A 150 13.52 -8.29 0.66
N TYR A 151 14.01 -8.66 -0.52
CA TYR A 151 13.45 -8.20 -1.80
C TYR A 151 12.51 -9.26 -2.42
N ALA A 152 12.72 -10.54 -2.09
CA ALA A 152 12.17 -11.75 -2.71
C ALA A 152 10.66 -11.99 -2.53
N GLY A 153 9.82 -11.09 -3.01
CA GLY A 153 8.39 -11.33 -3.19
C GLY A 153 8.09 -12.15 -4.45
N VAL A 154 7.04 -12.97 -4.40
CA VAL A 154 6.57 -13.77 -5.54
C VAL A 154 6.30 -12.90 -6.77
N VAL A 155 5.60 -11.76 -6.61
CA VAL A 155 5.23 -10.87 -7.72
C VAL A 155 6.46 -10.14 -8.31
N PRO A 156 7.27 -9.40 -7.51
CA PRO A 156 8.50 -8.82 -8.03
C PRO A 156 9.44 -9.84 -8.69
N TRP A 157 9.57 -11.05 -8.12
CA TRP A 157 10.41 -12.10 -8.68
C TRP A 157 9.92 -12.60 -10.04
N MET A 158 8.61 -12.84 -10.19
CA MET A 158 8.05 -13.27 -11.47
C MET A 158 8.26 -12.22 -12.57
N ILE A 159 8.10 -10.94 -12.23
CA ILE A 159 8.33 -9.85 -13.18
C ILE A 159 9.82 -9.73 -13.48
N PHE A 160 10.70 -9.78 -12.48
CA PHE A 160 12.15 -9.79 -12.68
C PHE A 160 12.58 -10.90 -13.66
N GLN A 161 12.10 -12.13 -13.46
CA GLN A 161 12.38 -13.27 -14.32
C GLN A 161 11.88 -13.05 -15.76
N PHE A 162 10.74 -12.40 -15.94
CA PHE A 162 10.24 -12.02 -17.26
C PHE A 162 11.20 -11.04 -17.96
N PHE A 163 11.62 -9.98 -17.28
CA PHE A 163 12.58 -9.01 -17.84
C PHE A 163 13.93 -9.65 -18.14
N GLN A 164 14.46 -10.46 -17.21
CA GLN A 164 15.75 -11.13 -17.35
C GLN A 164 15.77 -12.07 -18.57
N ARG A 165 14.66 -12.76 -18.87
CA ARG A 165 14.54 -13.63 -20.05
C ARG A 165 14.54 -12.87 -21.38
N ILE A 166 14.05 -11.64 -21.40
CA ILE A 166 13.92 -10.84 -22.63
C ILE A 166 15.18 -10.00 -22.87
N PHE A 167 15.69 -9.36 -21.81
CA PHE A 167 16.70 -8.31 -21.92
C PHE A 167 18.05 -8.67 -21.28
N HIS A 168 18.16 -9.85 -20.65
CA HIS A 168 19.30 -10.22 -19.79
C HIS A 168 19.52 -9.22 -18.65
N ASP A 169 20.53 -9.44 -17.82
CA ASP A 169 20.76 -8.65 -16.59
C ASP A 169 21.02 -7.16 -16.90
N VAL A 170 21.90 -6.90 -17.88
CA VAL A 170 22.28 -5.52 -18.26
C VAL A 170 21.09 -4.74 -18.81
N GLY A 171 20.31 -5.34 -19.72
CA GLY A 171 19.14 -4.68 -20.29
C GLY A 171 18.02 -4.47 -19.27
N THR A 172 17.86 -5.41 -18.33
CA THR A 172 16.90 -5.29 -17.22
C THR A 172 17.24 -4.11 -16.33
N ILE A 173 18.51 -3.96 -15.90
CA ILE A 173 18.96 -2.82 -15.10
C ILE A 173 18.71 -1.51 -15.85
N ILE A 174 19.09 -1.43 -17.13
CA ILE A 174 18.93 -0.19 -17.91
C ILE A 174 17.46 0.24 -17.96
N ILE A 175 16.55 -0.68 -18.29
CA ILE A 175 15.12 -0.36 -18.38
C ILE A 175 14.55 0.03 -17.02
N CYS A 176 14.86 -0.74 -15.96
CA CYS A 176 14.37 -0.44 -14.62
C CYS A 176 14.89 0.91 -14.12
N SER A 177 16.18 1.19 -14.30
CA SER A 177 16.80 2.46 -13.94
C SER A 177 16.20 3.65 -14.69
N VAL A 178 15.91 3.52 -15.99
CA VAL A 178 15.22 4.57 -16.76
C VAL A 178 13.82 4.84 -16.19
N VAL A 179 13.05 3.80 -15.85
CA VAL A 179 11.73 3.96 -15.22
C VAL A 179 11.84 4.61 -13.84
N VAL A 180 12.81 4.21 -13.02
CA VAL A 180 13.07 4.79 -11.70
C VAL A 180 13.36 6.29 -11.80
N VAL A 181 14.29 6.69 -12.67
CA VAL A 181 14.64 8.11 -12.89
C VAL A 181 13.44 8.89 -13.43
N THR A 182 12.70 8.31 -14.38
CA THR A 182 11.51 8.94 -14.95
C THR A 182 10.44 9.19 -13.87
N CYS A 183 10.17 8.20 -13.02
CA CYS A 183 9.22 8.36 -11.91
C CYS A 183 9.66 9.45 -10.93
N LEU A 184 10.96 9.53 -10.60
CA LEU A 184 11.49 10.60 -9.74
C LEU A 184 11.25 11.98 -10.36
N LEU A 185 11.57 12.17 -11.64
CA LEU A 185 11.32 13.43 -12.34
C LEU A 185 9.84 13.81 -12.27
N PHE A 186 8.94 12.90 -12.60
CA PHE A 186 7.51 13.18 -12.51
C PHE A 186 7.05 13.48 -11.09
N ILE A 187 7.52 12.77 -10.06
CA ILE A 187 7.14 13.05 -8.65
C ILE A 187 7.48 14.51 -8.27
N PHE A 188 8.64 15.02 -8.70
CA PHE A 188 9.07 16.39 -8.41
C PHE A 188 8.47 17.44 -9.35
N GLU A 189 8.21 17.10 -10.62
CA GLU A 189 7.76 18.04 -11.66
C GLU A 189 6.26 18.00 -11.96
N VAL A 190 5.45 17.17 -11.28
CA VAL A 190 3.97 17.10 -11.50
C VAL A 190 3.27 18.46 -11.45
N GLN A 191 3.87 19.50 -10.87
CA GLN A 191 3.33 20.87 -10.91
C GLN A 191 3.49 21.61 -12.25
N ASN A 192 4.40 21.18 -13.13
CA ASN A 192 4.79 21.89 -14.36
C ASN A 192 4.41 21.16 -15.66
N VAL A 193 3.96 19.90 -15.59
CA VAL A 193 3.75 19.05 -16.78
C VAL A 193 2.27 18.85 -17.14
N ILE A 194 1.33 19.27 -16.28
CA ILE A 194 -0.13 19.19 -16.53
C ILE A 194 -0.80 20.55 -16.27
#